data_AF-A0A9P8CDI2-F1
#
_entry.id   AF-A0A9P8CDI2-F1
#
_cell.length_a   1.000
_cell.length_b   1.000
_cell.length_c   1.000
_cell.angle_alpha   90.00
_cell.angle_beta   90.00
_cell.angle_gamma   90.00
#
_symmetry.space_group_name_H-M   'P 1'
#
loop_
_entity.id
_entity.type
_entity.pdbx_description
1 polymer ?
#
loop_
_entity_poly.entity_id
_entity_poly.type
_entity_poly.pdbx_seq_one_letter_code
_entity_poly.pdbx_strand_id
1 'polypeptide(L)'
;MADQEKDDLLVDESPLRPKQERQNSIEKHLQTRPNQQELRDRHILLDTNAAPALQPAAYDLERQLHTDSLKKELNKRSQREDLVERNILPDSTAAPSIQGQQKELAKHMRADSLNEKIAHRPNPEELKQRNILPDSSASPAIQAQQRELEKHMRADSLNEKLSNRPKPEDLVKEGVLHEDPTSPGTKEADALYEENIEDEYAKREGGA
;
A
#
# COMPACT_ATOMS: atom_id res chain seq x y z
N MET A 1 -23.89 -72.05 -79.45
CA MET A 1 -25.09 -71.25 -79.14
C MET A 1 -24.92 -70.80 -77.70
N ALA A 2 -24.83 -69.49 -77.52
CA ALA A 2 -24.60 -68.85 -76.24
C ALA A 2 -25.95 -68.59 -75.58
N ASP A 3 -26.17 -69.11 -74.38
CA ASP A 3 -27.25 -68.67 -73.51
C ASP A 3 -26.61 -68.03 -72.27
N GLN A 4 -26.88 -66.74 -72.13
CA GLN A 4 -26.37 -65.86 -71.10
C GLN A 4 -27.13 -66.12 -69.79
N GLU A 5 -26.42 -66.52 -68.74
CA GLU A 5 -26.89 -66.34 -67.36
C GLU A 5 -26.95 -64.83 -67.08
N LYS A 6 -28.17 -64.28 -67.02
CA LYS A 6 -28.42 -62.94 -66.49
C LYS A 6 -28.78 -63.10 -65.02
N ASP A 7 -27.81 -62.83 -64.16
CA ASP A 7 -28.07 -62.51 -62.76
C ASP A 7 -28.82 -61.16 -62.72
N ASP A 8 -30.15 -61.24 -62.72
CA ASP A 8 -31.01 -60.08 -62.47
C ASP A 8 -30.79 -59.65 -61.01
N LEU A 9 -30.03 -58.56 -60.83
CA LEU A 9 -29.97 -57.79 -59.59
C LEU A 9 -31.41 -57.49 -59.17
N LEU A 10 -31.88 -58.16 -58.11
CA LEU A 10 -33.21 -57.98 -57.55
C LEU A 10 -33.29 -56.57 -56.93
N VAL A 11 -33.57 -55.58 -57.76
CA VAL A 11 -33.83 -54.20 -57.34
C VAL A 11 -35.14 -54.21 -56.57
N ASP A 12 -35.09 -53.87 -55.28
CA ASP A 12 -36.27 -53.67 -54.44
C ASP A 12 -37.05 -52.46 -54.95
N GLU A 13 -38.04 -52.70 -55.81
CA GLU A 13 -38.99 -51.70 -56.33
C GLU A 13 -40.16 -51.42 -55.37
N SER A 14 -40.11 -51.91 -54.13
CA SER A 14 -41.12 -51.57 -53.12
C SER A 14 -41.20 -50.05 -53.01
N PRO A 15 -42.38 -49.41 -53.20
CA PRO A 15 -42.52 -47.98 -53.00
C PRO A 15 -41.99 -47.64 -51.61
N LEU A 16 -41.09 -46.66 -51.51
CA LEU A 16 -40.53 -46.12 -50.26
C LEU A 16 -41.62 -45.46 -49.38
N ARG A 17 -42.75 -46.13 -49.14
CA ARG A 17 -43.79 -45.71 -48.22
C ARG A 17 -43.21 -45.84 -46.82
N PRO A 18 -43.11 -44.74 -46.07
CA PRO A 18 -42.65 -44.81 -44.68
C PRO A 18 -43.59 -45.75 -43.92
N LYS A 19 -43.04 -46.84 -43.36
CA LYS A 19 -43.77 -47.75 -42.48
C LYS A 19 -44.45 -46.93 -41.38
N GLN A 20 -45.70 -47.24 -41.07
CA GLN A 20 -46.54 -46.47 -40.13
C GLN A 20 -45.90 -46.33 -38.74
N GLU A 21 -45.16 -47.35 -38.28
CA GLU A 21 -44.36 -47.32 -37.05
C GLU A 21 -43.27 -46.24 -37.06
N ARG A 22 -42.62 -46.02 -38.21
CA ARG A 22 -41.61 -44.97 -38.39
C ARG A 22 -42.26 -43.59 -38.27
N GLN A 23 -43.46 -43.42 -38.84
CA GLN A 23 -44.22 -42.16 -38.74
C GLN A 23 -44.55 -41.83 -37.27
N ASN A 24 -45.07 -42.81 -36.53
CA ASN A 24 -45.42 -42.66 -35.12
C ASN A 24 -44.19 -42.32 -34.26
N SER A 25 -43.04 -42.94 -34.51
CA SER A 25 -41.79 -42.64 -33.80
C SER A 25 -41.28 -41.21 -34.09
N ILE A 26 -41.33 -40.77 -35.36
CA ILE A 26 -40.89 -39.42 -35.75
C ILE A 26 -41.77 -38.36 -35.10
N GLU A 27 -43.09 -38.55 -35.10
CA GLU A 27 -44.04 -37.63 -34.48
C GLU A 27 -43.73 -37.43 -32.99
N LYS A 28 -43.46 -38.53 -32.26
CA LYS A 28 -43.04 -38.48 -30.85
C LYS A 28 -41.74 -37.67 -30.65
N HIS A 29 -40.73 -37.87 -31.50
CA HIS A 29 -39.46 -37.13 -31.38
C HIS A 29 -39.61 -35.65 -31.75
N LEU A 30 -40.51 -35.29 -32.67
CA LEU A 30 -40.80 -33.91 -33.02
C LEU A 30 -41.51 -33.16 -31.89
N GLN A 31 -42.36 -33.84 -31.10
CA GLN A 31 -43.00 -33.26 -29.91
C GLN A 31 -41.98 -32.94 -28.80
N THR A 32 -40.97 -33.79 -28.63
CA THR A 32 -39.94 -33.61 -27.59
C THR A 32 -38.66 -32.95 -28.10
N ARG A 33 -38.66 -32.42 -29.33
CA ARG A 33 -37.44 -31.83 -29.91
C ARG A 33 -37.13 -30.50 -29.20
N PRO A 34 -35.86 -30.22 -28.87
CA PRO A 34 -35.48 -28.94 -28.31
C PRO A 34 -35.67 -27.80 -29.31
N ASN A 35 -35.93 -26.60 -28.80
CA ASN A 35 -36.04 -25.41 -29.62
C ASN A 35 -34.67 -24.99 -30.18
N GLN A 36 -34.68 -24.25 -31.30
CA GLN A 36 -33.44 -23.79 -31.92
C GLN A 36 -32.60 -22.92 -30.96
N GLN A 37 -33.26 -22.07 -30.17
CA GLN A 37 -32.60 -21.24 -29.15
C GLN A 37 -31.89 -22.10 -28.10
N GLU A 38 -32.56 -23.14 -27.57
CA GLU A 38 -31.97 -24.05 -26.58
C GLU A 38 -30.75 -24.82 -27.12
N LEU A 39 -30.72 -25.08 -28.43
CA LEU A 39 -29.56 -25.69 -29.08
C LEU A 39 -28.39 -24.71 -29.20
N ARG A 40 -28.66 -23.40 -29.38
CA ARG A 40 -27.62 -22.36 -29.35
C ARG A 40 -27.08 -22.15 -27.94
N ASP A 41 -27.96 -22.08 -26.95
CA ASP A 41 -27.58 -21.92 -25.54
C ASP A 41 -26.74 -23.12 -25.05
N ARG A 42 -27.03 -24.33 -25.55
CA ARG A 42 -26.22 -25.54 -25.32
C ARG A 42 -24.98 -25.63 -26.19
N HIS A 43 -24.68 -24.59 -26.99
CA HIS A 43 -23.53 -24.52 -27.89
C HIS A 43 -23.47 -25.65 -28.92
N ILE A 44 -24.63 -26.21 -29.29
CA ILE A 44 -24.77 -27.23 -30.33
C ILE A 44 -24.95 -26.57 -31.71
N LEU A 45 -25.76 -25.50 -31.78
CA LEU A 45 -25.87 -24.64 -32.95
C LEU A 45 -25.06 -23.37 -32.72
N LEU A 46 -24.33 -22.90 -33.72
CA LEU A 46 -23.62 -21.63 -33.65
C LEU A 46 -24.63 -20.48 -33.66
N ASP A 47 -24.49 -19.54 -32.73
CA ASP A 47 -25.30 -18.31 -32.69
C ASP A 47 -24.72 -17.25 -33.62
N THR A 48 -24.72 -17.56 -34.93
CA THR A 48 -24.23 -16.64 -35.95
C THR A 48 -25.28 -16.45 -37.04
N ASN A 49 -25.37 -15.23 -37.56
CA ASN A 49 -26.20 -14.93 -38.73
C ASN A 49 -25.47 -15.21 -40.07
N ALA A 50 -24.27 -15.80 -40.00
CA ALA A 50 -23.47 -16.14 -41.17
C ALA A 50 -24.08 -17.36 -41.88
N ALA A 51 -24.00 -17.36 -43.21
CA ALA A 51 -24.40 -18.51 -44.01
C ALA A 51 -23.59 -19.76 -43.60
N PRO A 52 -24.17 -20.97 -43.62
CA PRO A 52 -23.50 -22.19 -43.13
C PRO A 52 -22.10 -22.43 -43.71
N ALA A 53 -21.86 -22.05 -44.97
CA ALA A 53 -20.56 -22.19 -45.61
C ALA A 53 -19.47 -21.24 -45.06
N LEU A 54 -19.86 -20.10 -44.48
CA LEU A 54 -18.95 -19.08 -43.94
C LEU A 54 -18.73 -19.19 -42.43
N GLN A 55 -19.58 -19.95 -41.73
CA GLN A 55 -19.47 -20.18 -40.28
C GLN A 55 -18.07 -20.60 -39.82
N PRO A 56 -17.36 -21.56 -40.47
CA PRO A 56 -16.01 -21.92 -40.02
C PRO A 56 -15.02 -20.75 -40.14
N ALA A 57 -15.04 -20.02 -41.25
CA ALA A 57 -14.16 -18.88 -41.46
C ALA A 57 -14.48 -17.72 -40.49
N ALA A 58 -15.75 -17.48 -40.18
CA ALA A 58 -16.17 -16.49 -39.21
C ALA A 58 -15.69 -16.83 -37.79
N TYR A 59 -15.80 -18.11 -37.40
CA TYR A 59 -15.29 -18.59 -36.10
C TYR A 59 -13.77 -18.47 -35.99
N ASP A 60 -13.03 -18.82 -37.06
CA ASP A 60 -11.57 -18.67 -37.09
C ASP A 60 -11.15 -17.20 -36.95
N LEU A 61 -11.86 -16.29 -37.62
CA LEU A 61 -11.62 -14.85 -37.51
C LEU A 61 -11.91 -14.35 -36.08
N GLU A 62 -13.03 -14.74 -35.48
CA GLU A 62 -13.37 -14.39 -34.10
C GLU A 62 -12.29 -14.87 -33.13
N ARG A 63 -11.84 -16.13 -33.30
CA ARG A 63 -10.72 -16.68 -32.53
C ARG A 63 -9.45 -15.85 -32.71
N GLN A 64 -9.10 -15.46 -33.94
CA GLN A 64 -7.94 -14.61 -34.19
C GLN A 64 -8.05 -13.25 -33.49
N LEU A 65 -9.21 -12.59 -33.60
CA LEU A 65 -9.48 -11.31 -32.93
C LEU A 65 -9.34 -11.43 -31.41
N HIS A 66 -9.87 -12.50 -30.80
CA HIS A 66 -9.68 -12.77 -29.38
C HIS A 66 -8.22 -13.00 -29.01
N THR A 67 -7.47 -13.75 -29.83
CA THR A 67 -6.03 -13.95 -29.58
C THR A 67 -5.21 -12.67 -29.69
N ASP A 68 -5.54 -11.80 -30.65
CA ASP A 68 -4.86 -10.53 -30.84
C ASP A 68 -5.20 -9.53 -29.73
N SER A 69 -6.46 -9.51 -29.29
CA SER A 69 -6.89 -8.71 -28.14
C SER A 69 -6.17 -9.15 -26.87
N LEU A 70 -6.15 -10.45 -26.59
CA LEU A 70 -5.46 -11.00 -25.42
C LEU A 70 -3.96 -10.68 -25.45
N LYS A 71 -3.32 -10.82 -26.61
CA LYS A 71 -1.90 -10.48 -26.79
C LYS A 71 -1.63 -9.00 -26.50
N LYS A 72 -2.50 -8.11 -26.97
CA LYS A 72 -2.42 -6.67 -26.71
C LYS A 72 -2.57 -6.35 -25.21
N GLU A 73 -3.50 -7.00 -24.52
CA GLU A 73 -3.73 -6.80 -23.09
C GLU A 73 -2.60 -7.35 -22.22
N LEU A 74 -2.09 -8.55 -22.55
CA LEU A 74 -0.96 -9.15 -21.85
C LEU A 74 0.31 -8.30 -21.96
N ASN A 75 0.54 -7.65 -23.10
CA ASN A 75 1.66 -6.71 -23.26
C ASN A 75 1.54 -5.46 -22.38
N LYS A 76 0.32 -5.08 -21.99
CA LYS A 76 0.04 -3.91 -21.12
C LYS A 76 -0.17 -4.30 -19.66
N ARG A 77 0.03 -5.58 -19.32
CA ARG A 77 -0.17 -6.09 -17.97
C ARG A 77 0.81 -5.43 -16.99
N SER A 78 0.30 -4.92 -15.88
CA SER A 78 1.11 -4.37 -14.79
C SER A 78 1.91 -5.47 -14.08
N GLN A 79 3.07 -5.10 -13.53
CA GLN A 79 3.88 -6.04 -12.76
C GLN A 79 3.21 -6.36 -11.41
N ARG A 80 3.65 -7.44 -10.76
CA ARG A 80 3.06 -7.84 -9.47
C ARG A 80 3.28 -6.77 -8.41
N GLU A 81 4.46 -6.17 -8.43
CA GLU A 81 4.92 -5.14 -7.49
C GLU A 81 4.01 -3.91 -7.58
N ASP A 82 3.71 -3.45 -8.81
CA ASP A 82 2.77 -2.35 -9.08
C ASP A 82 1.36 -2.59 -8.50
N LEU A 83 0.92 -3.84 -8.47
CA LEU A 83 -0.40 -4.23 -7.95
C LEU A 83 -0.40 -4.33 -6.43
N VAL A 84 0.73 -4.72 -5.83
CA VAL A 84 0.93 -4.74 -4.37
C VAL A 84 0.98 -3.31 -3.84
N GLU A 85 1.72 -2.41 -4.47
CA GLU A 85 1.77 -0.99 -4.12
C GLU A 85 0.40 -0.32 -4.19
N ARG A 86 -0.40 -0.66 -5.21
CA ARG A 86 -1.79 -0.20 -5.34
C ARG A 86 -2.78 -0.92 -4.42
N ASN A 87 -2.32 -1.80 -3.53
CA ASN A 87 -3.15 -2.59 -2.61
C ASN A 87 -4.22 -3.45 -3.31
N ILE A 88 -3.97 -3.87 -4.56
CA ILE A 88 -4.83 -4.81 -5.30
C ILE A 88 -4.45 -6.24 -4.91
N LEU A 89 -3.15 -6.55 -4.89
CA LEU A 89 -2.63 -7.84 -4.42
C LEU A 89 -2.04 -7.70 -3.01
N PRO A 90 -2.11 -8.75 -2.18
CA PRO A 90 -1.45 -8.76 -0.88
C PRO A 90 0.07 -8.86 -1.04
N ASP A 91 0.81 -8.11 -0.22
CA ASP A 91 2.26 -8.27 -0.04
C ASP A 91 2.56 -9.49 0.83
N SER A 92 2.30 -10.68 0.29
CA SER A 92 2.58 -11.93 0.99
C SER A 92 3.04 -13.00 0.01
N THR A 93 3.96 -13.83 0.47
CA THR A 93 4.42 -15.05 -0.20
C THR A 93 3.59 -16.28 0.20
N ALA A 94 2.62 -16.12 1.11
CA ALA A 94 1.74 -17.20 1.54
C ALA A 94 0.86 -17.70 0.38
N ALA A 95 0.49 -18.98 0.44
CA ALA A 95 -0.42 -19.58 -0.53
C ALA A 95 -1.78 -18.85 -0.55
N PRO A 96 -2.44 -18.72 -1.73
CA PRO A 96 -3.71 -17.98 -1.86
C PRO A 96 -4.81 -18.43 -0.89
N SER A 97 -4.82 -19.71 -0.51
CA SER A 97 -5.78 -20.30 0.42
C SER A 97 -5.67 -19.75 1.86
N ILE A 98 -4.48 -19.31 2.29
CA ILE A 98 -4.21 -18.89 3.68
C ILE A 98 -4.04 -17.37 3.80
N GLN A 99 -3.89 -16.65 2.69
CA GLN A 99 -3.71 -15.18 2.69
C GLN A 99 -4.82 -14.45 3.46
N GLY A 100 -6.07 -14.92 3.38
CA GLY A 100 -7.20 -14.38 4.15
C GLY A 100 -6.98 -14.50 5.65
N GLN A 101 -6.64 -15.70 6.13
CA GLN A 101 -6.39 -15.97 7.55
C GLN A 101 -5.15 -15.21 8.07
N GLN A 102 -4.09 -15.13 7.26
CA GLN A 102 -2.89 -14.36 7.59
C GLN A 102 -3.22 -12.87 7.79
N LYS A 103 -4.02 -12.28 6.90
CA LYS A 103 -4.45 -10.87 7.00
C LYS A 103 -5.29 -10.63 8.25
N GLU A 104 -6.20 -11.55 8.56
CA GLU A 104 -7.05 -11.48 9.75
C GLU A 104 -6.21 -11.55 11.03
N LEU A 105 -5.30 -12.53 11.14
CA LEU A 105 -4.37 -12.63 12.26
C LEU A 105 -3.53 -11.35 12.41
N ALA A 106 -2.97 -10.84 11.31
CA ALA A 106 -2.17 -9.62 11.34
C ALA A 106 -2.99 -8.38 11.72
N LYS A 107 -4.30 -8.38 11.49
CA LYS A 107 -5.21 -7.33 11.96
C LYS A 107 -5.44 -7.45 13.47
N HIS A 108 -5.71 -8.67 13.98
CA HIS A 108 -5.88 -8.92 15.41
C HIS A 108 -4.63 -8.57 16.21
N MET A 109 -3.45 -9.05 15.77
CA MET A 109 -2.18 -8.72 16.42
C MET A 109 -1.93 -7.21 16.49
N ARG A 110 -2.26 -6.46 15.43
CA ARG A 110 -2.16 -5.00 15.43
C ARG A 110 -3.16 -4.35 16.39
N ALA A 111 -4.39 -4.86 16.45
CA ALA A 111 -5.41 -4.35 17.37
C ALA A 111 -5.00 -4.58 18.83
N ASP A 112 -4.47 -5.75 19.16
CA ASP A 112 -4.03 -6.09 20.51
C ASP A 112 -2.84 -5.21 20.93
N SER A 113 -1.83 -5.06 20.07
CA SER A 113 -0.70 -4.16 20.32
C SER A 113 -1.13 -2.69 20.46
N LEU A 114 -2.12 -2.26 19.68
CA LEU A 114 -2.65 -0.89 19.80
C LEU A 114 -3.40 -0.71 21.12
N ASN A 115 -4.24 -1.67 21.52
CA ASN A 115 -4.97 -1.63 22.77
C ASN A 115 -4.02 -1.56 23.98
N GLU A 116 -2.93 -2.32 23.97
CA GLU A 116 -1.89 -2.25 25.00
C GLU A 116 -1.26 -0.86 25.09
N LYS A 117 -0.92 -0.25 23.95
CA LYS A 117 -0.34 1.11 23.90
C LYS A 117 -1.32 2.19 24.33
N ILE A 118 -2.61 2.02 24.03
CA ILE A 118 -3.65 2.95 24.47
C ILE A 118 -3.88 2.83 25.98
N ALA A 119 -3.84 1.62 26.54
CA ALA A 119 -4.00 1.40 27.97
C ALA A 119 -2.91 2.09 28.80
N HIS A 120 -1.68 2.16 28.28
CA HIS A 120 -0.53 2.82 28.90
C HIS A 120 -0.27 4.22 28.34
N ARG A 121 -1.29 4.89 27.81
CA ARG A 121 -1.13 6.23 27.23
C ARG A 121 -0.80 7.24 28.34
N PRO A 122 0.33 7.97 28.26
CA PRO A 122 0.70 8.96 29.26
C PRO A 122 -0.26 10.15 29.27
N ASN A 123 -0.43 10.74 30.45
CA ASN A 123 -1.27 11.93 30.61
C ASN A 123 -0.60 13.17 29.99
N PRO A 124 -1.37 14.19 29.57
CA PRO A 124 -0.81 15.44 29.05
C PRO A 124 0.18 16.12 30.00
N GLU A 125 -0.09 16.06 31.31
CA GLU A 125 0.78 16.65 32.34
C GLU A 125 2.13 15.93 32.43
N GLU A 126 2.17 14.61 32.28
CA GLU A 126 3.44 13.85 32.20
C GLU A 126 4.27 14.28 30.98
N LEU A 127 3.61 14.56 29.85
CA LEU A 127 4.26 15.03 28.64
C LEU A 127 4.83 16.45 28.80
N LYS A 128 4.15 17.33 29.57
CA LYS A 128 4.68 18.65 29.92
C LYS A 128 5.88 18.55 30.85
N GLN A 129 5.82 17.69 31.87
CA GLN A 129 6.94 17.46 32.79
C GLN A 129 8.18 16.93 32.05
N ARG A 130 7.98 16.11 31.02
CA ARG A 130 9.06 15.62 30.14
C ARG A 130 9.49 16.62 29.06
N ASN A 131 8.98 17.85 29.06
CA ASN A 131 9.22 18.90 28.06
C ASN A 131 8.89 18.48 26.61
N ILE A 132 7.96 17.54 26.43
CA ILE A 132 7.47 17.12 25.10
C ILE A 132 6.35 18.06 24.65
N LEU A 133 5.40 18.36 25.56
CA LEU A 133 4.32 19.32 25.32
C LEU A 133 4.66 20.66 26.00
N PRO A 134 4.43 21.82 25.36
CA PRO A 134 4.62 23.11 26.02
C PRO A 134 3.54 23.33 27.08
N ASP A 135 3.91 24.02 28.15
CA ASP A 135 2.96 24.48 29.17
C ASP A 135 2.27 25.79 28.74
N SER A 136 1.57 25.75 27.62
CA SER A 136 0.83 26.88 27.07
C SER A 136 -0.61 26.47 26.73
N SER A 137 -1.55 27.39 26.99
CA SER A 137 -2.95 27.27 26.59
C SER A 137 -3.20 27.69 25.13
N ALA A 138 -2.17 28.13 24.39
CA ALA A 138 -2.32 28.50 22.99
C ALA A 138 -2.65 27.30 22.11
N SER A 139 -3.34 27.55 20.99
CA SER A 139 -3.66 26.51 20.02
C SER A 139 -2.39 25.94 19.37
N PRO A 140 -2.39 24.67 18.93
CA PRO A 140 -1.21 24.02 18.34
C PRO A 140 -0.60 24.80 17.16
N ALA A 141 -1.42 25.55 16.42
CA ALA A 141 -0.97 26.36 15.29
C ALA A 141 -0.07 27.54 15.69
N ILE A 142 -0.27 28.13 16.88
CA ILE A 142 0.43 29.37 17.30
C ILE A 142 1.50 29.09 18.37
N GLN A 143 1.51 27.91 18.98
CA GLN A 143 2.47 27.53 20.02
C GLN A 143 3.94 27.74 19.61
N ALA A 144 4.29 27.51 18.34
CA ALA A 144 5.64 27.74 17.84
C ALA A 144 6.02 29.23 17.85
N GLN A 145 5.16 30.09 17.32
CA GLN A 145 5.37 31.54 17.28
C GLN A 145 5.40 32.15 18.69
N GLN A 146 4.52 31.68 19.58
CA GLN A 146 4.55 32.10 20.98
C GLN A 146 5.90 31.78 21.62
N ARG A 147 6.41 30.55 21.46
CA ARG A 147 7.70 30.14 22.03
C ARG A 147 8.87 30.98 21.50
N GLU A 148 8.85 31.28 20.21
CA GLU A 148 9.85 32.12 19.56
C GLU A 148 9.82 33.55 20.10
N LEU A 149 8.62 34.14 20.20
CA LEU A 149 8.43 35.46 20.80
C LEU A 149 8.92 35.48 22.25
N GLU A 150 8.52 34.50 23.06
CA GLU A 150 8.96 34.39 24.45
C GLU A 150 10.48 34.24 24.57
N LYS A 151 11.14 33.53 23.63
CA LYS A 151 12.59 33.41 23.59
C LYS A 151 13.25 34.77 23.32
N HIS A 152 12.75 35.52 22.35
CA HIS A 152 13.23 36.88 22.06
C HIS A 152 13.03 37.81 23.25
N MET A 153 11.83 37.84 23.83
CA MET A 153 11.55 38.65 25.01
C MET A 153 12.46 38.31 26.19
N ARG A 154 12.75 37.02 26.44
CA ARG A 154 13.70 36.61 27.48
C ARG A 154 15.13 37.03 27.15
N ALA A 155 15.55 36.95 25.89
CA ALA A 155 16.88 37.38 25.46
C ALA A 155 17.07 38.89 25.64
N ASP A 156 16.08 39.70 25.25
CA ASP A 156 16.12 41.16 25.40
C ASP A 156 16.16 41.55 26.88
N SER A 157 15.33 40.92 27.72
CA SER A 157 15.34 41.14 29.18
C SER A 157 16.66 40.73 29.83
N LEU A 158 17.27 39.64 29.37
CA LEU A 158 18.58 39.22 29.85
C LEU A 158 19.67 40.22 29.45
N ASN A 159 19.65 40.70 28.21
CA ASN A 159 20.63 41.66 27.69
C ASN A 159 20.60 42.98 28.46
N GLU A 160 19.41 43.48 28.81
CA GLU A 160 19.24 44.67 29.63
C GLU A 160 19.84 44.49 31.03
N LYS A 161 19.57 43.34 31.68
CA LYS A 161 20.12 43.02 33.01
C LYS A 161 21.64 42.88 32.99
N LEU A 162 22.19 42.30 31.94
CA LEU A 162 23.64 42.18 31.76
C LEU A 162 24.31 43.54 31.51
N SER A 163 23.63 44.46 30.82
CA SER A 163 24.14 45.81 30.57
C SER A 163 24.26 46.63 31.86
N ASN A 164 23.34 46.42 32.81
CA ASN A 164 23.34 47.05 34.13
C ASN A 164 24.07 46.22 35.19
N ARG A 165 24.95 45.29 34.79
CA ARG A 165 25.67 44.44 35.74
C ARG A 165 26.62 45.29 36.61
N PRO A 166 26.54 45.20 37.95
CA PRO A 166 27.45 45.92 38.85
C PRO A 166 28.89 45.45 38.63
N LYS A 167 29.86 46.36 38.83
CA LYS A 167 31.26 46.01 38.71
C LYS A 167 31.70 45.16 39.91
N PRO A 168 32.75 44.34 39.79
CA PRO A 168 33.26 43.52 40.90
C PRO A 168 33.57 44.34 42.16
N GLU A 169 34.09 45.56 42.01
CA GLU A 169 34.38 46.49 43.12
C GLU A 169 33.13 46.84 43.94
N ASP A 170 32.00 47.05 43.27
CA ASP A 170 30.72 47.37 43.92
C ASP A 170 30.24 46.18 44.77
N LEU A 171 30.44 44.96 44.27
CA LEU A 171 30.11 43.72 45.00
C LEU A 171 31.01 43.47 46.20
N VAL A 172 32.28 43.88 46.14
CA VAL A 172 33.22 43.82 47.27
C VAL A 172 32.81 44.79 48.37
N LYS A 173 32.42 46.01 47.98
CA LYS A 173 31.95 47.02 48.92
C LYS A 173 30.66 46.62 49.63
N GLU A 174 29.76 45.91 48.95
CA GLU A 174 28.53 45.37 49.56
C GLU A 174 28.76 44.07 50.37
N GLY A 175 29.99 43.56 50.42
CA GLY A 175 30.34 42.35 51.19
C GLY A 175 29.82 41.05 50.58
N VAL A 176 29.34 41.09 49.34
CA VAL A 176 28.89 39.90 48.58
C VAL A 176 30.09 39.16 47.99
N LEU A 177 31.10 39.92 47.55
CA LEU A 177 32.36 39.39 47.03
C LEU A 177 33.49 39.74 48.00
N HIS A 178 34.38 38.80 48.34
CA HIS A 178 35.49 39.10 49.26
C HIS A 178 36.68 39.74 48.52
N GLU A 179 37.08 39.15 47.39
CA GLU A 179 38.20 39.58 46.55
C GLU A 179 37.80 39.36 45.09
N ASP A 180 38.17 40.26 44.18
CA ASP A 180 37.90 40.07 42.74
C ASP A 180 38.86 39.01 42.17
N PRO A 181 38.36 37.82 41.79
CA PRO A 181 39.21 36.73 41.29
C PRO A 181 39.83 37.03 39.92
N THR A 182 39.41 38.12 39.26
CA THR A 182 39.88 38.52 37.93
C THR A 182 40.82 39.72 37.97
N SER A 183 41.16 40.23 39.16
CA SER A 183 42.03 41.40 39.30
C SER A 183 43.46 41.05 38.84
N PRO A 184 44.02 41.76 37.84
CA PRO A 184 45.37 41.48 37.35
C PRO A 184 46.40 41.96 38.38
N GLY A 185 46.75 41.09 39.32
CA GLY A 185 47.63 41.46 40.43
C GLY A 185 48.09 40.30 41.32
N THR A 186 47.40 39.16 41.32
CA THR A 186 47.84 37.95 42.03
C THR A 186 48.40 36.95 41.02
N LYS A 187 49.65 36.49 41.22
CA LYS A 187 50.31 35.49 40.34
C LYS A 187 49.52 34.18 40.18
N GLU A 188 48.60 33.93 41.10
CA GLU A 188 47.72 32.77 41.12
C GLU A 188 46.56 32.90 40.13
N ALA A 189 46.03 34.11 39.89
CA ALA A 189 44.92 34.33 38.95
C ALA A 189 45.35 34.12 37.49
N ASP A 190 46.56 34.60 37.13
CA ASP A 190 47.13 34.40 35.79
C ASP A 190 47.40 32.92 35.50
N ALA A 191 47.92 32.17 36.49
CA ALA A 191 48.18 30.74 36.36
C ALA A 191 46.89 29.92 36.21
N LEU A 192 45.84 30.26 36.97
CA LEU A 192 44.52 29.62 36.87
C LEU A 192 43.83 29.92 35.54
N TYR A 193 44.03 31.11 34.96
CA TYR A 193 43.48 31.43 33.64
C TYR A 193 44.15 30.62 32.53
N GLU A 194 45.48 30.51 32.54
CA GLU A 194 46.24 29.72 31.57
C GLU A 194 45.89 28.22 31.67
N GLU A 195 45.82 27.67 32.89
CA GLU A 195 45.44 26.27 33.16
C GLU A 195 44.03 25.95 32.66
N ASN A 196 43.06 26.84 32.93
CA ASN A 196 41.68 26.65 32.46
C ASN A 196 41.54 26.73 30.93
N ILE A 197 42.36 27.54 30.26
CA ILE A 197 42.40 27.61 28.79
C ILE A 197 43.00 26.33 28.21
N GLU A 198 44.11 25.85 28.78
CA GLU A 198 44.73 24.59 28.37
C GLU A 198 43.77 23.40 28.55
N ASP A 199 43.02 23.35 29.65
CA ASP A 199 42.03 22.32 29.93
C ASP A 199 40.84 22.31 28.95
N GLU A 200 40.35 23.49 28.52
CA GLU A 200 39.33 23.62 27.48
C GLU A 200 39.88 23.16 26.12
N TYR A 201 41.12 23.54 25.79
CA TYR A 201 41.81 23.10 24.57
C TYR A 201 41.98 21.57 24.56
N ALA A 202 42.39 21.00 25.69
CA ALA A 202 42.56 19.55 25.88
C ALA A 202 41.23 18.79 25.80
N LYS A 203 40.12 19.33 26.33
CA LYS A 203 38.78 18.71 26.19
C LYS A 203 38.25 18.75 24.77
N ARG A 204 38.63 19.76 23.99
CA ARG A 204 38.22 19.91 22.58
C ARG A 204 39.08 19.08 21.62
N GLU A 205 40.36 18.86 21.92
CA GLU A 205 41.28 18.09 21.07
C GLU A 205 41.54 16.64 21.56
N GLY A 206 41.18 16.30 22.80
CA GLY A 206 41.48 15.01 23.45
C GLY A 206 40.35 13.97 23.45
N GLY A 207 39.29 14.15 22.65
CA GLY A 207 38.20 13.19 22.51
C GLY A 207 38.39 12.24 21.33
N ALA A 208 39.18 11.17 21.53
CA ALA A 208 39.16 9.96 20.72
C ALA A 208 38.42 8.84 21.47
#